data_AF-A0A3D1Q637-F1
#
_entry.id   AF-A0A3D1Q637-F1
#
_cell.length_a   1.000
_cell.length_b   1.000
_cell.length_c   1.000
_cell.angle_alpha   90.00
_cell.angle_beta   90.00
_cell.angle_gamma   90.00
#
_symmetry.space_group_name_H-M   'P 1'
#
loop_
_entity.id
_entity.type
_entity.pdbx_description
1 polymer ?
#
loop_
_entity_poly.entity_id
_entity_poly.type
_entity_poly.pdbx_seq_one_letter_code
_entity_poly.pdbx_strand_id
1 'polypeptide(L)'
;KMEAHEISAALAVLNEHADAADVQWLEMAGECSFRLGDFKQAVTWWEQARETKTAGSAVLKRLAEIKKPSFQFWIKRFDEAIDQMERKNYSAAMDMLQELKLEQDGFVSLYQLLGLCYLANGDRNRAQRAWNKGLEIDCSNENLLGYLAATTSSTRATLPKVPESIMSRTAPKKPHSKSWQIVAGAACLMLVMGGAAWHQNTVPALNQQHVDIPLQSLASVEYAAPPQAPQKTEAPAIDLSNVPGYA
;
A
#
# COMPACT_ATOMS: atom_id res chain seq x y z
N LYS A 1 7.69 21.09 -15.85
CA LYS A 1 6.66 20.86 -14.81
C LYS A 1 5.51 20.15 -15.52
N MET A 2 5.29 18.86 -15.28
CA MET A 2 4.13 18.15 -15.85
C MET A 2 2.87 18.71 -15.17
N GLU A 3 2.28 19.74 -15.76
CA GLU A 3 1.12 20.42 -15.15
C GLU A 3 -0.23 19.76 -15.51
N ALA A 4 -0.25 18.79 -16.43
CA ALA A 4 -1.50 18.20 -16.92
C ALA A 4 -1.92 16.87 -16.27
N HIS A 5 -1.12 16.24 -15.39
CA HIS A 5 -1.42 14.87 -14.90
C HIS A 5 -1.70 13.86 -16.04
N GLU A 6 -1.17 14.09 -17.25
CA GLU A 6 -1.36 13.22 -18.42
C GLU A 6 -0.18 12.25 -18.54
N ILE A 7 0.00 11.40 -17.52
CA ILE A 7 1.24 10.62 -17.35
C ILE A 7 1.31 9.50 -18.38
N SER A 8 0.24 8.72 -18.54
CA SER A 8 0.20 7.64 -19.52
C SER A 8 0.23 8.16 -20.96
N ALA A 9 -0.46 9.25 -21.25
CA ALA A 9 -0.44 9.86 -22.58
C ALA A 9 0.96 10.39 -22.92
N ALA A 10 1.63 11.06 -21.98
CA ALA A 10 3.02 11.47 -22.16
C ALA A 10 3.92 10.27 -22.42
N LEU A 11 3.81 9.18 -21.65
CA LEU A 11 4.61 7.97 -21.87
C LEU A 11 4.34 7.33 -23.24
N ALA A 12 3.09 7.36 -23.72
CA ALA A 12 2.75 6.84 -25.05
C ALA A 12 3.48 7.60 -26.17
N VAL A 13 3.45 8.94 -26.12
CA VAL A 13 4.22 9.79 -27.06
C VAL A 13 5.72 9.53 -26.93
N LEU A 14 6.21 9.34 -25.69
CA LEU A 14 7.62 9.05 -25.44
C LEU A 14 8.06 7.71 -26.05
N ASN A 15 7.18 6.70 -26.06
CA ASN A 15 7.47 5.40 -26.65
C ASN A 15 7.40 5.43 -28.18
N GLU A 16 6.53 6.27 -28.78
CA GLU A 16 6.41 6.39 -30.24
C GLU A 16 7.68 6.94 -30.91
N HIS A 17 8.45 7.78 -30.19
CA HIS A 17 9.69 8.37 -30.70
C HIS A 17 10.94 7.89 -29.96
N ALA A 18 10.94 6.65 -29.45
CA ALA A 18 12.05 6.09 -28.68
C ALA A 18 13.40 6.07 -29.45
N ASP A 19 13.36 5.95 -30.78
CA ASP A 19 14.57 5.91 -31.63
C ASP A 19 15.36 7.23 -31.64
N ALA A 20 14.75 8.34 -31.21
CA ALA A 20 15.36 9.66 -31.13
C ALA A 20 15.58 10.13 -29.68
N ALA A 21 15.51 9.21 -28.70
CA ALA A 21 15.56 9.54 -27.29
C ALA A 21 16.88 10.19 -26.88
N ASP A 22 16.82 11.43 -26.39
CA ASP A 22 17.92 12.09 -25.70
C ASP A 22 17.87 11.82 -24.19
N VAL A 23 18.82 12.37 -23.43
CA VAL A 23 18.86 12.16 -21.97
C VAL A 23 17.60 12.66 -21.27
N GLN A 24 17.03 13.79 -21.70
CA GLN A 24 15.85 14.39 -21.06
C GLN A 24 14.61 13.53 -21.33
N TRP A 25 14.54 12.96 -22.52
CA TRP A 25 13.52 12.00 -22.91
C TRP A 25 13.54 10.76 -22.02
N LEU A 26 14.70 10.14 -21.87
CA LEU A 26 14.89 8.95 -21.01
C LEU A 26 14.56 9.27 -19.55
N GLU A 27 14.96 10.45 -19.07
CA GLU A 27 14.62 10.94 -17.73
C GLU A 27 13.11 11.06 -17.53
N MET A 28 12.40 11.64 -18.50
CA MET A 28 10.95 11.80 -18.45
C MET A 28 10.23 10.46 -18.54
N ALA A 29 10.65 9.58 -19.45
CA ALA A 29 10.08 8.24 -19.61
C ALA A 29 10.20 7.45 -18.30
N GLY A 30 11.36 7.52 -17.64
CA GLY A 30 11.56 6.88 -16.34
C GLY A 30 10.66 7.45 -15.23
N GLU A 31 10.48 8.78 -15.17
CA GLU A 31 9.57 9.40 -14.19
C GLU A 31 8.10 9.04 -14.45
N CYS A 32 7.67 9.01 -15.71
CA CYS A 32 6.34 8.55 -16.09
C CYS A 32 6.11 7.09 -15.69
N SER A 33 7.00 6.18 -16.07
CA SER A 33 6.92 4.76 -15.68
C SER A 33 6.88 4.60 -14.16
N PHE A 34 7.70 5.35 -13.42
CA PHE A 34 7.72 5.30 -11.95
C PHE A 34 6.39 5.73 -11.33
N ARG A 35 5.79 6.82 -11.82
CA ARG A 35 4.47 7.31 -11.35
C ARG A 35 3.33 6.35 -11.69
N LEU A 36 3.43 5.68 -12.83
CA LEU A 36 2.48 4.63 -13.22
C LEU A 36 2.64 3.36 -12.37
N GLY A 37 3.76 3.22 -11.66
CA GLY A 37 4.08 2.06 -10.84
C GLY A 37 4.77 0.92 -11.62
N ASP A 38 5.26 1.21 -12.82
CA ASP A 38 6.13 0.30 -13.58
C ASP A 38 7.60 0.56 -13.21
N PHE A 39 7.98 0.04 -12.06
CA PHE A 39 9.31 0.25 -11.47
C PHE A 39 10.44 -0.37 -12.30
N LYS A 40 10.17 -1.49 -12.96
CA LYS A 40 11.15 -2.18 -13.80
C LYS A 40 11.49 -1.32 -15.01
N GLN A 41 10.47 -0.83 -15.73
CA GLN A 41 10.66 0.02 -16.89
C GLN A 41 11.29 1.36 -16.51
N ALA A 42 10.90 1.93 -15.36
CA ALA A 42 11.51 3.16 -14.84
C ALA A 42 13.03 3.02 -14.65
N VAL A 43 13.47 1.90 -14.05
CA VAL A 43 14.90 1.60 -13.88
C VAL A 43 15.59 1.44 -15.23
N THR A 44 14.97 0.74 -16.19
CA THR A 44 15.54 0.59 -17.54
C THR A 44 15.81 1.95 -18.18
N TRP A 45 14.84 2.87 -18.16
CA TRP A 45 15.01 4.21 -18.72
C TRP A 45 16.08 5.02 -18.01
N TRP A 46 16.11 4.98 -16.69
CA TRP A 46 17.10 5.72 -15.90
C TRP A 46 18.52 5.16 -16.02
N GLU A 47 18.68 3.85 -16.14
CA GLU A 47 19.99 3.23 -16.37
C GLU A 47 20.51 3.61 -17.77
N GLN A 48 19.65 3.64 -18.80
CA GLN A 48 20.02 4.17 -20.13
C GLN A 48 20.39 5.66 -20.06
N ALA A 49 19.61 6.48 -19.35
CA ALA A 49 19.92 7.89 -19.15
C ALA A 49 21.29 8.08 -18.48
N ARG A 50 21.63 7.23 -17.49
CA ARG A 50 22.90 7.27 -16.75
C ARG A 50 24.11 6.98 -17.64
N GLU A 51 23.96 6.16 -18.67
CA GLU A 51 25.04 5.85 -19.62
C GLU A 51 25.41 7.07 -20.49
N THR A 52 24.53 8.08 -20.55
CA THR A 52 24.83 9.35 -21.21
C THR A 52 25.76 10.22 -20.34
N LYS A 53 26.69 10.95 -20.98
CA LYS A 53 27.61 11.88 -20.28
C LYS A 53 26.92 13.07 -19.62
N THR A 54 25.64 13.27 -19.89
CA THR A 54 24.84 14.42 -19.48
C THR A 54 23.74 14.06 -18.49
N ALA A 55 23.73 12.82 -17.96
CA ALA A 55 22.74 12.36 -16.99
C ALA A 55 22.62 13.32 -15.81
N GLY A 56 21.39 13.77 -15.53
CA GLY A 56 21.13 14.65 -14.41
C GLY A 56 21.37 13.98 -13.06
N SER A 57 21.73 14.77 -12.05
CA SER A 57 21.78 14.30 -10.66
C SER A 57 20.45 13.74 -10.15
N ALA A 58 19.33 14.09 -10.80
CA ALA A 58 18.00 13.56 -10.53
C ALA A 58 17.90 12.05 -10.79
N VAL A 59 18.44 11.56 -11.91
CA VAL A 59 18.46 10.13 -12.28
C VAL A 59 19.17 9.31 -11.23
N LEU A 60 20.36 9.76 -10.83
CA LEU A 60 21.16 9.08 -9.81
C LEU A 60 20.41 9.01 -8.47
N LYS A 61 19.72 10.09 -8.08
CA LYS A 61 18.88 10.11 -6.87
C LYS A 61 17.71 9.12 -6.98
N ARG A 62 17.03 9.04 -8.14
CA ARG A 62 15.94 8.08 -8.37
C ARG A 62 16.43 6.62 -8.30
N LEU A 63 17.54 6.32 -8.96
CA LEU A 63 18.15 4.98 -8.90
C LEU A 63 18.64 4.63 -7.49
N ALA A 64 19.15 5.59 -6.73
CA ALA A 64 19.52 5.37 -5.34
C ALA A 64 18.28 5.12 -4.44
N GLU A 65 17.21 5.90 -4.62
CA GLU A 65 15.95 5.72 -3.90
C GLU A 65 15.36 4.34 -4.14
N ILE A 66 15.28 3.92 -5.41
CA ILE A 66 14.66 2.64 -5.76
C ILE A 66 15.44 1.45 -5.20
N LYS A 67 16.78 1.59 -5.06
CA LYS A 67 17.67 0.57 -4.52
C LYS A 67 17.65 0.49 -2.99
N LYS A 68 16.98 1.42 -2.29
CA LYS A 68 16.85 1.35 -0.83
C LYS A 68 16.17 0.05 -0.41
N PRO A 69 16.64 -0.63 0.65
CA PRO A 69 16.02 -1.87 1.13
C PRO A 69 14.54 -1.74 1.45
N SER A 70 14.10 -0.59 2.00
CA SER A 70 12.69 -0.32 2.29
C SER A 70 11.82 -0.31 1.04
N PHE A 71 12.29 0.33 -0.04
CA PHE A 71 11.54 0.41 -1.29
C PHE A 71 11.55 -0.93 -2.04
N GLN A 72 12.68 -1.66 -2.02
CA GLN A 72 12.75 -3.01 -2.57
C GLN A 72 11.80 -3.99 -1.84
N PHE A 73 11.70 -3.87 -0.51
CA PHE A 73 10.75 -4.65 0.27
C PHE A 73 9.29 -4.26 -0.02
N TRP A 74 9.03 -2.98 -0.28
CA TRP A 74 7.74 -2.50 -0.74
C TRP A 74 7.37 -3.09 -2.12
N ILE A 75 8.27 -3.04 -3.11
CA ILE A 75 8.06 -3.64 -4.44
C ILE A 75 7.74 -5.13 -4.31
N LYS A 76 8.53 -5.87 -3.52
CA LYS A 76 8.31 -7.32 -3.35
C LYS A 76 6.91 -7.66 -2.82
N ARG A 77 6.39 -6.87 -1.87
CA ARG A 77 5.04 -7.05 -1.35
C ARG A 77 3.96 -6.58 -2.33
N PHE A 78 4.26 -5.56 -3.12
CA PHE A 78 3.39 -5.14 -4.22
C PHE A 78 3.24 -6.25 -5.27
N ASP A 79 4.35 -6.91 -5.64
CA ASP A 79 4.35 -8.08 -6.53
C ASP A 79 3.58 -9.26 -5.91
N GLU A 80 3.78 -9.55 -4.62
CA GLU A 80 2.98 -10.56 -3.91
C GLU A 80 1.47 -10.25 -3.92
N ALA A 81 1.08 -8.97 -3.84
CA ALA A 81 -0.32 -8.60 -3.97
C ALA A 81 -0.89 -8.89 -5.35
N ILE A 82 -0.09 -8.69 -6.41
CA ILE A 82 -0.45 -9.09 -7.78
C ILE A 82 -0.59 -10.62 -7.85
N ASP A 83 0.36 -11.38 -7.31
CA ASP A 83 0.30 -12.84 -7.27
C ASP A 83 -0.96 -13.35 -6.55
N GLN A 84 -1.38 -12.70 -5.46
CA GLN A 84 -2.65 -13.02 -4.78
C GLN A 84 -3.86 -12.73 -5.67
N MET A 85 -3.85 -11.64 -6.45
CA MET A 85 -4.92 -11.35 -7.42
C MET A 85 -4.99 -12.41 -8.51
N GLU A 86 -3.86 -12.87 -9.05
CA GLU A 86 -3.79 -13.93 -10.05
C GLU A 86 -4.36 -15.26 -9.52
N ARG A 87 -4.13 -15.53 -8.23
CA ARG A 87 -4.71 -16.66 -7.49
C ARG A 87 -6.18 -16.47 -7.11
N LYS A 88 -6.79 -15.34 -7.50
CA LYS A 88 -8.17 -14.92 -7.17
C LYS A 88 -8.40 -14.70 -5.66
N ASN A 89 -7.35 -14.53 -4.88
CA ASN A 89 -7.40 -14.22 -3.46
C ASN A 89 -7.55 -12.69 -3.25
N TYR A 90 -8.63 -12.11 -3.80
CA TYR A 90 -8.81 -10.66 -3.85
C TYR A 90 -8.93 -10.00 -2.48
N SER A 91 -9.37 -10.71 -1.44
CA SER A 91 -9.37 -10.19 -0.07
C SER A 91 -7.95 -9.99 0.47
N ALA A 92 -7.09 -11.01 0.32
CA ALA A 92 -5.70 -10.93 0.78
C ALA A 92 -4.92 -9.86 -0.01
N ALA A 93 -5.11 -9.81 -1.33
CA ALA A 93 -4.52 -8.75 -2.17
C ALA A 93 -4.97 -7.35 -1.73
N MET A 94 -6.26 -7.17 -1.44
CA MET A 94 -6.81 -5.90 -0.97
C MET A 94 -6.19 -5.44 0.36
N ASP A 95 -6.04 -6.34 1.32
CA ASP A 95 -5.46 -6.02 2.63
C ASP A 95 -3.99 -5.57 2.48
N MET A 96 -3.18 -6.33 1.70
CA MET A 96 -1.80 -5.94 1.42
C MET A 96 -1.69 -4.61 0.66
N LEU A 97 -2.53 -4.38 -0.35
CA LEU A 97 -2.52 -3.13 -1.11
C LEU A 97 -2.92 -1.91 -0.24
N GLN A 98 -3.81 -2.10 0.74
CA GLN A 98 -4.15 -1.04 1.69
C GLN A 98 -2.98 -0.71 2.62
N GLU A 99 -2.25 -1.72 3.12
CA GLU A 99 -1.04 -1.50 3.91
C GLU A 99 0.05 -0.80 3.09
N LEU A 100 0.30 -1.28 1.87
CA LEU A 100 1.28 -0.69 0.96
C LEU A 100 0.96 0.78 0.65
N LYS A 101 -0.33 1.12 0.51
CA LYS A 101 -0.79 2.49 0.31
C LYS A 101 -0.48 3.41 1.50
N LEU A 102 -0.60 2.90 2.73
CA LEU A 102 -0.30 3.67 3.94
C LEU A 102 1.18 3.98 4.05
N GLU A 103 2.02 3.05 3.61
CA GLU A 103 3.48 3.24 3.57
C GLU A 103 3.91 4.13 2.42
N GLN A 104 3.33 3.93 1.25
CA GLN A 104 3.67 4.67 0.05
C GLN A 104 2.48 4.82 -0.90
N ASP A 105 1.95 6.04 -0.92
CA ASP A 105 0.86 6.45 -1.79
C ASP A 105 1.39 7.17 -3.05
N GLY A 106 0.52 7.38 -4.04
CA GLY A 106 0.81 8.20 -5.22
C GLY A 106 1.21 7.42 -6.47
N PHE A 107 0.97 6.10 -6.50
CA PHE A 107 1.16 5.27 -7.69
C PHE A 107 -0.18 4.90 -8.34
N VAL A 108 -0.28 5.08 -9.66
CA VAL A 108 -1.51 4.78 -10.40
C VAL A 108 -1.89 3.30 -10.31
N SER A 109 -0.91 2.40 -10.47
CA SER A 109 -1.12 0.95 -10.39
C SER A 109 -1.74 0.51 -9.06
N LEU A 110 -1.37 1.13 -7.93
CA LEU A 110 -1.92 0.80 -6.62
C LEU A 110 -3.43 1.03 -6.57
N TYR A 111 -3.90 2.15 -7.12
CA TYR A 111 -5.32 2.48 -7.19
C TYR A 111 -6.08 1.63 -8.20
N GLN A 112 -5.44 1.28 -9.31
CA GLN A 112 -5.96 0.34 -10.29
C GLN A 112 -6.25 -1.03 -9.64
N LEU A 113 -5.24 -1.61 -8.98
CA LEU A 113 -5.35 -2.93 -8.36
C LEU A 113 -6.32 -2.94 -7.17
N LEU A 114 -6.32 -1.90 -6.32
CA LEU A 114 -7.31 -1.75 -5.25
C LEU A 114 -8.73 -1.72 -5.80
N GLY A 115 -8.97 -0.94 -6.86
CA GLY A 115 -10.30 -0.85 -7.44
C GLY A 115 -10.77 -2.17 -8.05
N LEU A 116 -9.87 -2.92 -8.68
CA LEU A 116 -10.16 -4.27 -9.17
C LEU A 116 -10.47 -5.24 -8.03
N CYS A 117 -9.72 -5.22 -6.93
CA CYS A 117 -10.01 -6.05 -5.76
C CYS A 117 -11.35 -5.71 -5.12
N TYR A 118 -11.66 -4.41 -4.97
CA TYR A 118 -12.97 -3.97 -4.46
C TYR A 118 -14.11 -4.44 -5.37
N LEU A 119 -13.95 -4.32 -6.69
CA LEU A 119 -14.94 -4.78 -7.65
C LEU A 119 -15.16 -6.29 -7.55
N ALA A 120 -14.09 -7.07 -7.47
CA ALA A 120 -14.14 -8.53 -7.34
C ALA A 120 -14.84 -8.98 -6.05
N ASN A 121 -14.67 -8.22 -4.97
CA ASN A 121 -15.36 -8.43 -3.69
C ASN A 121 -16.80 -7.83 -3.66
N GLY A 122 -17.30 -7.30 -4.78
CA GLY A 122 -18.65 -6.76 -4.91
C GLY A 122 -18.84 -5.31 -4.43
N ASP A 123 -17.77 -4.65 -3.95
CA ASP A 123 -17.83 -3.27 -3.47
C ASP A 123 -17.54 -2.26 -4.59
N ARG A 124 -18.54 -2.08 -5.46
CA ARG A 124 -18.46 -1.14 -6.59
C ARG A 124 -18.16 0.29 -6.16
N ASN A 125 -18.68 0.72 -5.01
CA ASN A 125 -18.52 2.09 -4.53
C ASN A 125 -17.06 2.37 -4.13
N ARG A 126 -16.42 1.44 -3.41
CA ARG A 126 -14.98 1.55 -3.11
C ARG A 126 -14.13 1.42 -4.36
N ALA A 127 -14.53 0.57 -5.31
CA ALA A 127 -13.82 0.44 -6.59
C ALA A 127 -13.77 1.77 -7.35
N GLN A 128 -14.92 2.43 -7.53
CA GLN A 128 -15.00 3.73 -8.20
C GLN A 128 -14.18 4.81 -7.48
N ARG A 129 -14.21 4.84 -6.14
CA ARG A 129 -13.38 5.80 -5.37
C ARG A 129 -11.89 5.55 -5.57
N ALA A 130 -11.46 4.29 -5.60
CA ALA A 130 -10.07 3.95 -5.85
C ALA A 130 -9.63 4.41 -7.26
N TRP A 131 -10.40 4.10 -8.30
CA TRP A 131 -10.05 4.52 -9.66
C TRP A 131 -10.09 6.04 -9.86
N ASN A 132 -11.06 6.73 -9.25
CA ASN A 132 -11.07 8.20 -9.25
C ASN A 132 -9.80 8.77 -8.60
N LYS A 133 -9.31 8.17 -7.51
CA LYS A 133 -8.03 8.55 -6.90
C LYS A 133 -6.83 8.28 -7.81
N GLY A 134 -6.85 7.18 -8.57
CA GLY A 134 -5.85 6.95 -9.61
C GLY A 134 -5.87 8.03 -10.70
N LEU A 135 -7.06 8.49 -11.10
CA LEU A 135 -7.23 9.57 -12.09
C LEU A 135 -6.84 10.96 -11.56
N GLU A 136 -6.79 11.16 -10.23
CA GLU A 136 -6.17 12.37 -9.66
C GLU A 136 -4.65 12.39 -9.89
N ILE A 137 -4.02 11.23 -10.10
CA ILE A 137 -2.59 11.10 -10.40
C ILE A 137 -2.35 11.17 -11.91
N ASP A 138 -3.13 10.40 -12.67
CA ASP A 138 -3.07 10.32 -14.13
C ASP A 138 -4.47 10.42 -14.75
N CYS A 139 -4.89 11.62 -15.13
CA CYS A 139 -6.23 11.86 -15.66
C CYS A 139 -6.43 11.29 -17.07
N SER A 140 -5.34 10.96 -17.77
CA SER A 140 -5.34 10.38 -19.11
C SER A 140 -5.36 8.85 -19.12
N ASN A 141 -5.44 8.20 -17.95
CA ASN A 141 -5.28 6.76 -17.84
C ASN A 141 -6.47 5.99 -18.44
N GLU A 142 -6.30 5.43 -19.63
CA GLU A 142 -7.36 4.74 -20.37
C GLU A 142 -7.93 3.52 -19.62
N ASN A 143 -7.09 2.79 -18.87
CA ASN A 143 -7.56 1.65 -18.08
C ASN A 143 -8.56 2.09 -17.00
N LEU A 144 -8.22 3.12 -16.23
CA LEU A 144 -9.09 3.65 -15.17
C LEU A 144 -10.38 4.25 -15.74
N LEU A 145 -10.28 5.01 -16.83
CA LEU A 145 -11.44 5.54 -17.56
C LEU A 145 -12.34 4.40 -18.06
N GLY A 146 -11.75 3.35 -18.61
CA GLY A 146 -12.44 2.15 -19.06
C GLY A 146 -13.18 1.43 -17.93
N TYR A 147 -12.54 1.24 -16.77
CA TYR A 147 -13.18 0.61 -15.61
C TYR A 147 -14.38 1.42 -15.08
N LEU A 148 -14.27 2.75 -15.04
CA LEU A 148 -15.39 3.62 -14.63
C LEU A 148 -16.55 3.57 -15.64
N ALA A 149 -16.25 3.57 -16.94
CA ALA A 149 -17.28 3.44 -17.98
C ALA A 149 -18.00 2.08 -17.91
N ALA A 150 -17.25 0.99 -17.69
CA ALA A 150 -17.80 -0.36 -17.56
C ALA A 150 -18.69 -0.51 -16.31
N THR A 151 -18.32 0.10 -15.19
CA THR A 151 -19.11 0.01 -13.95
C THR A 151 -20.37 0.88 -13.96
N THR A 152 -20.37 2.01 -14.66
CA THR A 152 -21.53 2.91 -14.76
C THR A 152 -22.57 2.45 -15.78
N SER A 153 -22.15 1.85 -16.91
CA SER A 153 -23.05 1.30 -17.92
C SER A 153 -23.89 0.12 -17.40
N SER A 154 -23.31 -0.73 -16.54
CA SER A 154 -24.04 -1.83 -15.87
C SER A 154 -25.18 -1.32 -14.96
N THR A 155 -25.02 -0.15 -14.34
CA THR A 155 -26.08 0.49 -13.53
C THR A 155 -27.20 1.06 -14.38
N ARG A 156 -26.90 1.55 -15.59
CA ARG A 156 -27.91 2.15 -16.49
C ARG A 156 -28.80 1.12 -17.17
N ALA A 157 -28.29 -0.08 -17.43
CA ALA A 157 -29.04 -1.16 -18.08
C ALA A 157 -30.13 -1.79 -17.18
N THR A 158 -30.10 -1.56 -15.87
CA THR A 158 -31.04 -2.17 -14.89
C THR A 158 -32.11 -1.20 -14.37
N LEU A 159 -32.11 0.06 -14.81
CA LEU A 159 -33.24 0.95 -14.55
C LEU A 159 -34.30 0.72 -15.63
N PRO A 160 -35.50 0.20 -15.30
CA PRO A 160 -36.61 0.27 -16.25
C PRO A 160 -36.82 1.74 -16.61
N LYS A 161 -36.92 2.04 -17.92
CA LYS A 161 -37.34 3.36 -18.40
C LYS A 161 -38.66 3.68 -17.72
N VAL A 162 -38.63 4.50 -16.68
CA VAL A 162 -39.84 5.08 -16.11
C VAL A 162 -40.41 5.96 -17.21
N PRO A 163 -41.64 5.70 -17.70
CA PRO A 163 -42.24 6.56 -18.71
C PRO A 163 -42.32 7.98 -18.16
N GLU A 164 -41.97 8.96 -18.99
CA GLU A 164 -41.92 10.40 -18.67
C GLU A 164 -43.26 10.97 -18.17
N SER A 165 -44.34 10.18 -18.16
CA SER A 165 -45.67 10.57 -17.70
C SER A 165 -45.83 10.69 -16.18
N ILE A 166 -44.85 10.30 -15.36
CA ILE A 166 -45.01 10.30 -13.88
C ILE A 166 -44.38 11.54 -13.20
N MET A 167 -43.55 12.34 -13.89
CA MET A 167 -42.99 13.58 -13.31
C MET A 167 -43.86 14.80 -13.64
N SER A 168 -45.07 14.84 -13.11
CA SER A 168 -45.70 16.12 -12.76
C SER A 168 -46.56 15.97 -11.52
N ARG A 169 -45.98 16.33 -10.37
CA ARG A 169 -46.65 17.10 -9.33
C ARG A 169 -45.64 17.56 -8.30
N THR A 170 -45.49 18.87 -8.26
CA THR A 170 -44.71 19.63 -7.31
C THR A 170 -45.40 19.69 -5.93
N ALA A 171 -44.55 19.61 -4.89
CA ALA A 171 -44.66 20.19 -3.54
C ALA A 171 -45.66 19.58 -2.51
N PRO A 172 -45.49 19.80 -1.17
CA PRO A 172 -44.49 20.62 -0.47
C PRO A 172 -43.69 19.93 0.67
N LYS A 173 -42.62 20.61 1.10
CA LYS A 173 -41.84 20.32 2.33
C LYS A 173 -42.74 20.39 3.58
N LYS A 174 -42.60 19.44 4.50
CA LYS A 174 -43.11 19.51 5.89
C LYS A 174 -41.97 19.35 6.91
N PRO A 175 -42.11 19.97 8.10
CA PRO A 175 -40.99 20.32 8.96
C PRO A 175 -40.50 19.16 9.83
N HIS A 176 -39.21 19.24 10.14
CA HIS A 176 -38.46 18.39 11.05
C HIS A 176 -39.11 18.33 12.45
N SER A 177 -39.72 17.21 12.83
CA SER A 177 -40.18 16.97 14.21
C SER A 177 -39.10 16.24 15.02
N LYS A 178 -38.74 16.80 16.16
CA LYS A 178 -37.72 16.30 17.09
C LYS A 178 -38.29 15.16 17.97
N SER A 179 -38.73 14.07 17.37
CA SER A 179 -39.41 12.97 18.08
C SER A 179 -38.76 11.59 17.90
N TRP A 180 -37.54 11.50 17.34
CA TRP A 180 -36.76 10.25 17.37
C TRP A 180 -35.77 10.21 18.55
N GLN A 181 -35.26 11.36 19.02
CA GLN A 181 -34.19 11.38 20.03
C GLN A 181 -34.60 10.88 21.43
N ILE A 182 -35.89 10.61 21.68
CA ILE A 182 -36.35 10.05 22.97
C ILE A 182 -36.37 8.50 22.96
N VAL A 183 -36.47 7.86 21.79
CA VAL A 183 -36.53 6.39 21.71
C VAL A 183 -35.14 5.75 21.75
N ALA A 184 -34.10 6.44 21.27
CA ALA A 184 -32.72 5.95 21.34
C ALA A 184 -32.09 6.06 22.74
N GLY A 185 -32.52 7.02 23.56
CA GLY A 185 -31.96 7.23 24.91
C GLY A 185 -32.38 6.17 25.94
N ALA A 186 -33.59 5.62 25.84
CA ALA A 186 -34.08 4.59 26.76
C ALA A 186 -33.46 3.20 26.52
N ALA A 187 -33.07 2.89 25.28
CA ALA A 187 -32.41 1.63 24.94
C ALA A 187 -30.95 1.56 25.45
N CYS A 188 -30.23 2.69 25.48
CA CYS A 188 -28.87 2.73 26.00
C CYS A 188 -28.78 2.60 27.53
N LEU A 189 -29.77 3.08 28.29
CA LEU A 189 -29.76 2.98 29.76
C LEU A 189 -30.10 1.56 30.26
N MET A 190 -30.91 0.81 29.51
CA MET A 190 -31.22 -0.60 29.80
C MET A 190 -30.02 -1.54 29.56
N LEU A 191 -29.15 -1.23 28.60
CA LEU A 191 -27.95 -2.04 28.30
C LEU A 191 -26.81 -1.83 29.32
N VAL A 192 -26.70 -0.64 29.92
CA VAL A 192 -25.68 -0.36 30.95
C VAL A 192 -26.07 -0.90 32.32
N MET A 193 -27.37 -0.97 32.64
CA MET A 193 -27.86 -1.55 33.90
C MET A 193 -27.98 -3.09 33.86
N GLY A 194 -28.17 -3.69 32.67
CA GLY A 194 -28.21 -5.15 32.50
C GLY A 194 -26.84 -5.85 32.51
N GLY A 195 -25.75 -5.11 32.23
CA GLY A 195 -24.38 -5.64 32.21
C GLY A 195 -23.68 -5.71 33.58
N ALA A 196 -24.24 -5.08 34.61
CA ALA A 196 -23.64 -5.04 35.96
C ALA A 196 -24.06 -6.21 36.87
N ALA A 197 -24.99 -7.06 36.44
CA ALA A 197 -25.50 -8.19 37.23
C ALA A 197 -24.80 -9.54 36.95
N TRP A 198 -23.77 -9.57 36.10
CA TRP A 198 -23.06 -10.80 35.69
C TRP A 198 -21.57 -10.80 36.05
N HIS A 199 -21.17 -10.09 37.11
CA HIS A 199 -19.76 -10.10 37.56
C HIS A 199 -19.59 -10.33 39.07
N GLN A 200 -20.43 -11.17 39.66
CA GLN A 200 -20.14 -11.81 40.94
C GLN A 200 -20.53 -13.29 40.86
N ASN A 201 -19.62 -14.14 41.37
CA ASN A 201 -19.64 -15.61 41.39
C ASN A 201 -19.34 -16.33 40.08
N THR A 202 -18.07 -16.71 39.91
CA THR A 202 -17.60 -18.11 40.07
C THR A 202 -16.09 -18.16 39.86
N VAL A 203 -15.32 -18.33 40.94
CA VAL A 203 -13.93 -18.80 40.87
C VAL A 203 -13.95 -20.27 41.25
N PRO A 204 -13.71 -21.22 40.32
CA PRO A 204 -13.38 -22.59 40.71
C PRO A 204 -11.90 -22.63 41.09
N ALA A 205 -11.63 -23.03 42.32
CA ALA A 205 -10.30 -23.38 42.78
C ALA A 205 -9.75 -24.54 41.93
N LEU A 206 -8.65 -24.30 41.21
CA LEU A 206 -7.95 -25.36 40.51
C LEU A 206 -6.95 -26.01 41.46
N ASN A 207 -7.26 -27.27 41.73
CA ASN A 207 -6.61 -28.29 42.52
C ASN A 207 -5.08 -28.33 42.31
N GLN A 208 -4.31 -28.22 43.40
CA GLN A 208 -2.92 -28.63 43.44
C GLN A 208 -2.87 -30.16 43.36
N GLN A 209 -2.51 -30.71 42.20
CA GLN A 209 -1.97 -32.07 42.13
C GLN A 209 -0.45 -32.00 42.26
N HIS A 210 0.00 -32.39 43.44
CA HIS A 210 1.36 -32.83 43.72
C HIS A 210 1.67 -34.02 42.79
N VAL A 211 2.61 -33.87 41.89
CA VAL A 211 3.19 -34.99 41.14
C VAL A 211 4.61 -35.16 41.68
N ASP A 212 4.78 -36.17 42.53
CA ASP A 212 6.09 -36.63 42.97
C ASP A 212 6.80 -37.29 41.78
N ILE A 213 7.88 -36.66 41.29
CA ILE A 213 8.78 -37.28 40.31
C ILE A 213 9.98 -37.85 41.08
N PRO A 214 10.25 -39.17 40.98
CA PRO A 214 11.38 -39.81 41.66
C PRO A 214 12.73 -39.29 41.17
N LEU A 215 13.63 -39.07 42.14
CA LEU A 215 14.97 -38.57 41.97
C LEU A 215 15.92 -39.67 41.48
N GLN A 216 15.93 -39.97 40.18
CA GLN A 216 16.93 -40.85 39.56
C GLN A 216 17.01 -40.64 38.03
N SER A 217 17.84 -39.68 37.59
CA SER A 217 18.57 -39.73 36.30
C SER A 217 19.38 -38.46 35.96
N LEU A 218 19.75 -37.62 36.95
CA LEU A 218 20.73 -36.54 36.71
C LEU A 218 22.16 -37.10 36.70
N ALA A 219 22.49 -37.83 35.65
CA ALA A 219 23.87 -38.05 35.22
C ALA A 219 23.91 -38.00 33.70
N SER A 220 24.77 -37.11 33.19
CA SER A 220 25.16 -36.98 31.77
C SER A 220 24.27 -36.08 30.90
N VAL A 221 24.29 -34.76 31.15
CA VAL A 221 24.26 -33.80 30.03
C VAL A 221 25.38 -32.80 30.24
N GLU A 222 26.36 -32.93 29.37
CA GLU A 222 27.57 -32.13 29.23
C GLU A 222 27.21 -30.67 28.91
N TYR A 223 27.57 -29.76 29.81
CA TYR A 223 27.43 -28.32 29.58
C TYR A 223 28.53 -27.86 28.62
N ALA A 224 28.17 -27.60 27.36
CA ALA A 224 28.97 -26.78 26.48
C ALA A 224 28.99 -25.33 27.01
N ALA A 225 30.20 -24.79 27.19
CA ALA A 225 30.43 -23.45 27.72
C ALA A 225 29.88 -22.34 26.78
N PRO A 226 29.41 -21.21 27.32
CA PRO A 226 28.97 -20.07 26.53
C PRO A 226 30.15 -19.35 25.84
N PRO A 227 29.94 -18.73 24.66
CA PRO A 227 31.00 -18.05 23.92
C PRO A 227 31.53 -16.82 24.68
N GLN A 228 32.86 -16.68 24.70
CA GLN A 228 33.57 -15.57 25.33
C GLN A 228 33.29 -14.24 24.62
N ALA A 229 33.20 -13.16 25.41
CA ALA A 229 33.11 -11.78 24.93
C ALA A 229 34.35 -11.39 24.09
N PRO A 230 34.21 -10.51 23.07
CA PRO A 230 35.32 -10.10 22.24
C PRO A 230 36.40 -9.38 23.05
N GLN A 231 37.64 -9.89 22.94
CA GLN A 231 38.83 -9.28 23.52
C GLN A 231 39.06 -7.89 22.91
N LYS A 232 39.29 -6.88 23.77
CA LYS A 232 39.83 -5.59 23.35
C LYS A 232 41.24 -5.82 22.80
N THR A 233 41.38 -5.75 21.48
CA THR A 233 42.69 -5.64 20.82
C THR A 233 43.20 -4.23 21.08
N GLU A 234 44.21 -4.11 21.94
CA GLU A 234 44.97 -2.90 22.16
C GLU A 234 45.80 -2.62 20.90
N ALA A 235 45.56 -1.47 20.25
CA ALA A 235 46.28 -1.07 19.06
C ALA A 235 47.75 -0.74 19.43
N PRO A 236 48.75 -1.13 18.62
CA PRO A 236 50.12 -0.71 18.85
C PRO A 236 50.24 0.81 18.68
N ALA A 237 50.92 1.44 19.63
CA ALA A 237 51.27 2.86 19.58
C ALA A 237 52.04 3.17 18.30
N ILE A 238 51.53 4.12 17.51
CA ILE A 238 52.24 4.67 16.36
C ILE A 238 53.27 5.65 16.91
N ASP A 239 54.54 5.32 16.75
CA ASP A 239 55.65 6.24 16.97
C ASP A 239 55.67 7.31 15.87
N LEU A 240 55.49 8.57 16.25
CA LEU A 240 55.45 9.73 15.35
C LEU A 240 56.81 10.41 15.19
N SER A 241 57.93 9.77 15.56
CA SER A 241 59.25 10.40 15.50
C SER A 241 59.92 10.42 14.11
N ASN A 242 59.24 10.06 13.02
CA ASN A 242 59.81 10.10 11.67
C ASN A 242 58.84 10.69 10.64
N VAL A 243 58.84 12.01 10.53
CA VAL A 243 58.30 12.73 9.36
C VAL A 243 59.50 13.36 8.62
N PRO A 244 59.92 12.86 7.45
CA PRO A 244 60.86 13.58 6.61
C PRO A 244 60.17 14.79 5.98
N GLY A 245 60.77 15.97 6.17
CA GLY A 245 60.35 17.22 5.59
C GLY A 245 60.44 17.19 4.06
N TYR A 246 59.38 17.65 3.41
CA TYR A 246 59.42 18.02 2.00
C TYR A 246 60.06 19.41 1.89
N ALA A 247 61.24 19.43 1.26
CA ALA A 247 61.79 20.59 0.57
C ALA A 247 61.64 20.36 -0.94
#